data_AF-A0AAE1I9E2-F1
#
_entry.id   AF-A0AAE1I9E2-F1
#
_cell.length_a   1.000
_cell.length_b   1.000
_cell.length_c   1.000
_cell.angle_alpha   90.00
_cell.angle_beta   90.00
_cell.angle_gamma   90.00
#
_symmetry.space_group_name_H-M   'P 1'
#
loop_
_entity.id
_entity.type
_entity.pdbx_description
1 polymer ?
#
loop_
_entity_poly.entity_id
_entity_poly.type
_entity_poly.pdbx_seq_one_letter_code
_entity_poly.pdbx_strand_id
1 'polypeptide(L)'
;MAHPNKSSLLNRLFPQEEPPASQVLSGEDLSSSTLFAHISSPGLFSASKAPYFSSSSREEQLRPNDLFRACFANFSNDSAKSKAHEEKAATGDALEHLREAFAQEGVELYTSVVSKLAEARQEMASQISDFATMSSTMAADMDELYANLSYPLSTTLCHSKNFPRATIEVHLANVKEDLIKAERELQGLEREWQENVQSERKLRQELLNLEGNPAQSREHGYNDEDDLKKAGFKQEIERLLSETAQELEEIEEGYKEGIQALTMRMMQAMRAD
;
A
#
# COMPACT_ATOMS: atom_id res chain seq x y z
N MET A 1 17.70 41.63 -12.64
CA MET A 1 17.18 41.36 -11.29
C MET A 1 16.69 39.93 -11.28
N ALA A 2 17.34 39.05 -10.54
CA ALA A 2 17.03 37.62 -10.51
C ALA A 2 15.89 37.36 -9.51
N HIS A 3 14.85 36.66 -9.94
CA HIS A 3 13.76 36.21 -9.07
C HIS A 3 14.20 34.97 -8.27
N PRO A 4 13.87 34.87 -6.98
CA PRO A 4 14.20 33.69 -6.20
C PRO A 4 13.28 32.53 -6.59
N ASN A 5 13.88 31.37 -6.86
CA ASN A 5 13.20 30.10 -7.03
C ASN A 5 12.36 29.81 -5.77
N LYS A 6 11.02 29.88 -5.89
CA LYS A 6 10.10 29.46 -4.85
C LYS A 6 10.08 27.93 -4.83
N SER A 7 10.86 27.34 -3.94
CA SER A 7 10.72 25.93 -3.56
C SER A 7 9.27 25.68 -3.11
N SER A 8 8.61 24.70 -3.74
CA SER A 8 7.25 24.26 -3.38
C SER A 8 7.13 24.00 -1.87
N LEU A 9 6.04 24.48 -1.25
CA LEU A 9 5.71 24.24 0.16
C LEU A 9 5.60 22.74 0.48
N LEU A 10 5.26 21.92 -0.53
CA LEU A 10 5.23 20.45 -0.38
C LEU A 10 6.61 19.87 -0.05
N ASN A 11 7.68 20.41 -0.64
CA ASN A 11 9.05 19.97 -0.35
C ASN A 11 9.53 20.39 1.06
N ARG A 12 8.85 21.35 1.71
CA ARG A 12 9.13 21.73 3.10
C ARG A 12 8.37 20.88 4.11
N LEU A 13 7.15 20.46 3.77
CA LEU A 13 6.29 19.66 4.64
C LEU A 13 6.59 18.16 4.56
N PHE A 14 7.13 17.71 3.43
CA PHE A 14 7.49 16.32 3.16
C PHE A 14 8.85 16.28 2.45
N PRO A 15 9.97 16.27 3.18
CA PRO A 15 11.28 16.01 2.59
C PRO A 15 11.24 14.61 1.97
N GLN A 16 11.43 14.49 0.65
CA GLN A 16 11.70 13.20 0.04
C GLN A 16 13.09 12.76 0.52
N GLU A 17 13.15 11.75 1.37
CA GLU A 17 14.40 11.07 1.70
C GLU A 17 14.90 10.38 0.42
N GLU A 18 16.10 10.78 -0.03
CA GLU A 18 16.82 10.04 -1.06
C GLU A 18 17.21 8.66 -0.51
N PRO A 19 16.94 7.57 -1.25
CA PRO A 19 17.34 6.25 -0.82
C PRO A 19 18.87 6.11 -0.93
N PRO A 20 19.55 5.59 0.10
CA PRO A 20 20.99 5.35 0.01
C PRO A 20 21.28 4.29 -1.05
N ALA A 21 22.23 4.63 -1.92
CA ALA A 21 22.72 3.73 -2.94
C ALA A 21 23.44 2.52 -2.33
N SER A 22 23.10 1.34 -2.86
CA SER A 22 23.87 0.08 -2.88
C SER A 22 24.18 -0.64 -1.55
N GLN A 23 23.62 -1.84 -1.41
CA GLN A 23 24.44 -3.07 -1.42
C GLN A 23 23.61 -4.31 -1.75
N VAL A 24 24.12 -5.06 -2.73
CA VAL A 24 23.72 -6.40 -3.16
C VAL A 24 24.12 -7.39 -2.06
N LEU A 25 23.22 -8.32 -1.68
CA LEU A 25 23.55 -9.73 -1.41
C LEU A 25 22.28 -10.59 -1.34
N SER A 26 22.42 -11.80 -1.86
CA SER A 26 21.44 -12.83 -2.19
C SER A 26 21.15 -13.74 -0.99
N GLY A 27 19.92 -14.26 -0.87
CA GLY A 27 19.60 -15.36 0.05
C GLY A 27 18.11 -15.51 0.38
N GLU A 28 17.43 -16.31 -0.44
CA GLU A 28 16.18 -17.09 -0.29
C GLU A 28 15.26 -16.90 0.95
N ASP A 29 14.00 -16.62 0.61
CA ASP A 29 12.71 -17.07 1.17
C ASP A 29 12.55 -17.38 2.66
N LEU A 30 11.63 -16.66 3.32
CA LEU A 30 10.56 -17.23 4.16
C LEU A 30 9.44 -16.19 4.42
N SER A 31 8.34 -16.36 3.71
CA SER A 31 6.93 -16.29 4.13
C SER A 31 6.47 -15.40 5.30
N SER A 32 5.40 -14.64 5.00
CA SER A 32 4.31 -14.15 5.88
C SER A 32 4.39 -12.70 6.37
N SER A 33 3.60 -11.81 5.74
CA SER A 33 2.36 -11.27 6.34
C SER A 33 1.87 -10.04 5.57
N THR A 34 0.81 -10.23 4.81
CA THR A 34 -0.02 -9.18 4.21
C THR A 34 -0.87 -8.51 5.29
N LEU A 35 -0.46 -7.33 5.74
CA LEU A 35 -1.29 -6.38 6.50
C LEU A 35 -1.13 -4.97 5.92
N PHE A 36 -1.58 -4.79 4.68
CA PHE A 36 -2.03 -3.50 4.18
C PHE A 36 -3.53 -3.60 3.94
N ALA A 37 -4.27 -3.45 5.04
CA ALA A 37 -5.71 -3.28 5.01
C ALA A 37 -6.02 -1.88 4.44
N HIS A 38 -6.58 -1.88 3.23
CA HIS A 38 -7.64 -0.98 2.76
C HIS A 38 -7.81 0.37 3.50
N ILE A 39 -7.20 1.41 2.95
CA ILE A 39 -7.73 2.79 2.99
C ILE A 39 -7.88 3.31 1.55
N SER A 40 -8.76 2.66 0.79
CA SER A 40 -9.33 3.24 -0.42
C SER A 40 -10.78 3.57 -0.11
N SER A 41 -11.05 4.84 0.16
CA SER A 41 -12.40 5.39 0.20
C SER A 41 -13.16 5.08 -1.10
N PRO A 42 -14.47 4.78 -1.03
CA PRO A 42 -15.27 4.50 -2.22
C PRO A 42 -15.49 5.81 -3.00
N GLY A 43 -14.88 5.88 -4.18
CA GLY A 43 -15.13 6.93 -5.16
C GLY A 43 -16.58 6.93 -5.61
N LEU A 44 -17.26 8.04 -5.32
CA LEU A 44 -18.55 8.45 -5.86
C LEU A 44 -18.44 8.76 -7.37
N PHE A 45 -18.30 7.74 -8.20
CA PHE A 45 -18.67 7.82 -9.62
C PHE A 45 -19.33 6.50 -10.03
N SER A 46 -20.55 6.32 -9.54
CA SER A 46 -21.50 5.36 -10.08
C SER A 46 -22.02 5.89 -11.43
N ALA A 47 -21.21 5.75 -12.48
CA ALA A 47 -21.65 5.90 -13.85
C ALA A 47 -22.12 4.53 -14.36
N SER A 48 -23.44 4.36 -14.33
CA SER A 48 -24.27 3.58 -15.27
C SER A 48 -23.53 2.64 -16.21
N LYS A 49 -23.51 1.37 -15.82
CA LYS A 49 -23.23 0.21 -16.66
C LYS A 49 -24.29 0.11 -17.76
N ALA A 50 -23.98 0.62 -18.95
CA ALA A 50 -24.75 0.32 -20.15
C ALA A 50 -24.57 -1.17 -20.50
N PRO A 51 -25.63 -1.90 -20.88
CA PRO A 51 -25.50 -3.27 -21.33
C PRO A 51 -24.94 -3.26 -22.76
N TYR A 52 -23.65 -3.59 -22.90
CA TYR A 52 -23.13 -4.00 -24.20
C TYR A 52 -23.79 -5.34 -24.56
N PHE A 53 -24.73 -5.26 -25.51
CA PHE A 53 -25.17 -6.41 -26.28
C PHE A 53 -23.95 -6.96 -27.02
N SER A 54 -23.37 -8.06 -26.50
CA SER A 54 -22.53 -8.94 -27.29
C SER A 54 -23.41 -9.70 -28.29
N SER A 55 -23.75 -9.04 -29.39
CA SER A 55 -24.15 -9.74 -30.61
C SER A 55 -22.90 -10.42 -31.17
N SER A 56 -22.67 -11.66 -30.74
CA SER A 56 -21.82 -12.62 -31.42
C SER A 56 -22.48 -13.00 -32.76
N SER A 57 -22.45 -12.10 -33.75
CA SER A 57 -22.48 -12.55 -35.13
C SER A 57 -21.07 -13.01 -35.45
N ARG A 58 -20.90 -14.31 -35.65
CA ARG A 58 -19.74 -14.87 -36.36
C ARG A 58 -19.71 -14.23 -37.74
N GLU A 59 -19.04 -13.10 -37.82
CA GLU A 59 -18.54 -12.57 -39.08
C GLU A 59 -17.32 -13.45 -39.38
N GLU A 60 -17.55 -14.35 -40.32
CA GLU A 60 -16.57 -15.27 -40.86
C GLU A 60 -15.37 -14.45 -41.30
N GLN A 61 -14.34 -14.43 -40.45
CA GLN A 61 -13.12 -13.67 -40.62
C GLN A 61 -12.32 -14.32 -41.76
N LEU A 62 -12.81 -14.15 -42.99
CA LEU A 62 -12.10 -14.43 -44.21
C LEU A 62 -10.76 -13.73 -44.07
N ARG A 63 -9.68 -14.51 -44.07
CA ARG A 63 -8.36 -13.89 -44.05
C ARG A 63 -8.30 -12.95 -45.25
N PRO A 64 -7.65 -11.79 -45.16
CA PRO A 64 -7.50 -10.89 -46.30
C PRO A 64 -7.01 -11.63 -47.56
N ASN A 65 -6.17 -12.65 -47.37
CA ASN A 65 -5.71 -13.55 -48.43
C ASN A 65 -6.80 -14.40 -49.11
N ASP A 66 -7.85 -14.82 -48.39
CA ASP A 66 -8.91 -15.69 -48.91
C ASP A 66 -9.83 -14.93 -49.88
N LEU A 67 -10.05 -13.63 -49.64
CA LEU A 67 -10.82 -12.77 -50.54
C LEU A 67 -10.10 -12.59 -51.89
N PHE A 68 -8.79 -12.29 -51.84
CA PHE A 68 -7.95 -12.24 -53.04
C PHE A 68 -7.96 -13.59 -53.77
N ARG A 69 -7.86 -14.71 -53.04
CA ARG A 69 -7.87 -16.06 -53.62
C ARG A 69 -9.20 -16.42 -54.30
N ALA A 70 -10.32 -16.01 -53.72
CA ALA A 70 -11.65 -16.22 -54.30
C ALA A 70 -11.84 -15.43 -55.61
N CYS A 71 -11.34 -14.20 -55.68
CA CYS A 71 -11.38 -13.40 -56.91
C CYS A 71 -10.62 -14.05 -58.05
N PHE A 72 -9.45 -14.65 -57.82
CA PHE A 72 -8.67 -15.33 -58.88
C PHE A 72 -9.16 -16.74 -59.22
N ALA A 73 -9.79 -17.46 -58.28
CA ALA A 73 -10.32 -18.81 -58.53
C ALA A 73 -11.46 -18.82 -59.56
N ASN A 74 -12.26 -17.75 -59.63
CA ASN A 74 -13.39 -17.65 -60.56
C ASN A 74 -12.97 -17.41 -62.03
N PHE A 75 -11.74 -16.96 -62.28
CA PHE A 75 -11.26 -16.74 -63.65
C PHE A 75 -10.57 -17.97 -64.27
N SER A 76 -10.20 -18.96 -63.47
CA SER A 76 -9.39 -20.10 -63.93
C SER A 76 -10.18 -21.30 -64.48
N ASN A 77 -11.51 -21.33 -64.38
CA ASN A 77 -12.29 -22.54 -64.69
C ASN A 77 -13.13 -22.51 -65.98
N ASP A 78 -13.24 -21.38 -66.70
CA ASP A 78 -14.10 -21.30 -67.91
C ASP A 78 -13.36 -21.50 -69.25
N SER A 79 -12.03 -21.66 -69.26
CA SER A 79 -11.28 -21.77 -70.53
C SER A 79 -11.07 -23.20 -71.04
N ALA A 80 -11.65 -24.23 -70.39
CA ALA A 80 -11.37 -25.62 -70.70
C ALA A 80 -12.56 -26.37 -71.30
N LYS A 81 -13.15 -25.85 -72.40
CA LYS A 81 -13.86 -26.60 -73.47
C LYS A 81 -14.56 -25.67 -74.46
N SER A 82 -13.82 -24.95 -75.31
CA SER A 82 -14.35 -24.58 -76.63
C SER A 82 -13.20 -24.41 -77.63
N LYS A 83 -13.53 -24.54 -78.90
CA LYS A 83 -12.65 -25.01 -79.98
C LYS A 83 -11.59 -23.99 -80.42
N ALA A 84 -10.46 -24.54 -80.88
CA ALA A 84 -9.40 -23.83 -81.58
C ALA A 84 -9.88 -23.21 -82.90
N HIS A 85 -9.74 -21.90 -83.07
CA HIS A 85 -8.90 -21.20 -84.07
C HIS A 85 -9.24 -19.69 -84.02
N GLU A 86 -8.22 -18.82 -84.06
CA GLU A 86 -8.36 -17.35 -84.23
C GLU A 86 -9.01 -16.53 -83.10
N GLU A 87 -8.59 -16.69 -81.85
CA GLU A 87 -8.91 -15.69 -80.81
C GLU A 87 -7.77 -15.50 -79.78
N LYS A 88 -6.55 -15.84 -80.17
CA LYS A 88 -5.35 -15.75 -79.31
C LYS A 88 -4.75 -14.34 -79.21
N ALA A 89 -5.19 -13.38 -80.02
CA ALA A 89 -4.67 -12.01 -80.00
C ALA A 89 -5.54 -11.04 -79.17
N ALA A 90 -6.87 -11.24 -79.14
CA ALA A 90 -7.79 -10.33 -78.44
C ALA A 90 -7.95 -10.65 -76.94
N THR A 91 -7.74 -11.91 -76.55
CA THR A 91 -7.86 -12.36 -75.14
C THR A 91 -6.68 -11.94 -74.27
N GLY A 92 -5.48 -11.77 -74.84
CA GLY A 92 -4.31 -11.26 -74.14
C GLY A 92 -4.46 -9.78 -73.75
N ASP A 93 -5.07 -8.99 -74.62
CA ASP A 93 -5.22 -7.54 -74.43
C ASP A 93 -6.26 -7.21 -73.33
N ALA A 94 -7.38 -7.96 -73.31
CA ALA A 94 -8.40 -7.83 -72.26
C ALA A 94 -7.90 -8.26 -70.87
N LEU A 95 -7.02 -9.28 -70.81
CA LEU A 95 -6.45 -9.77 -69.56
C LEU A 95 -5.38 -8.82 -69.01
N GLU A 96 -4.58 -8.19 -69.88
CA GLU A 96 -3.67 -7.11 -69.48
C GLU A 96 -4.42 -5.85 -69.02
N HIS A 97 -5.51 -5.46 -69.69
CA HIS A 97 -6.36 -4.36 -69.23
C HIS A 97 -7.00 -4.63 -67.86
N LEU A 98 -7.45 -5.86 -67.62
CA LEU A 98 -7.97 -6.28 -66.31
C LEU A 98 -6.86 -6.20 -65.25
N ARG A 99 -5.67 -6.70 -65.56
CA ARG A 99 -4.51 -6.66 -64.66
C ARG A 99 -4.10 -5.23 -64.31
N GLU A 100 -4.08 -4.34 -65.30
CA GLU A 100 -3.78 -2.92 -65.12
C GLU A 100 -4.86 -2.23 -64.28
N ALA A 101 -6.15 -2.50 -64.55
CA ALA A 101 -7.25 -1.98 -63.74
C ALA A 101 -7.19 -2.45 -62.29
N PHE A 102 -6.88 -3.74 -62.04
CA PHE A 102 -6.69 -4.25 -60.67
C PHE A 102 -5.47 -3.64 -59.98
N ALA A 103 -4.36 -3.45 -60.71
CA ALA A 103 -3.17 -2.81 -60.16
C ALA A 103 -3.45 -1.34 -59.78
N GLN A 104 -4.17 -0.62 -60.64
CA GLN A 104 -4.53 0.77 -60.42
C GLN A 104 -5.52 0.91 -59.25
N GLU A 105 -6.59 0.12 -59.22
CA GLU A 105 -7.54 0.10 -58.11
C GLU A 105 -6.85 -0.28 -56.79
N GLY A 106 -5.89 -1.22 -56.84
CA GLY A 106 -5.08 -1.59 -55.69
C GLY A 106 -4.20 -0.44 -55.17
N VAL A 107 -3.59 0.35 -56.06
CA VAL A 107 -2.80 1.53 -55.70
C VAL A 107 -3.70 2.64 -55.15
N GLU A 108 -4.86 2.88 -55.75
CA GLU A 108 -5.83 3.88 -55.27
C GLU A 108 -6.37 3.52 -53.88
N LEU A 109 -6.74 2.24 -53.67
CA LEU A 109 -7.15 1.74 -52.36
C LEU A 109 -6.04 1.87 -51.33
N TYR A 110 -4.82 1.43 -51.66
CA TYR A 110 -3.67 1.55 -50.75
C TYR A 110 -3.41 3.00 -50.37
N THR A 111 -3.41 3.91 -51.35
CA THR A 111 -3.18 5.34 -51.12
C THR A 111 -4.28 5.96 -50.26
N SER A 112 -5.54 5.58 -50.51
CA SER A 112 -6.69 6.00 -49.70
C SER A 112 -6.58 5.53 -48.25
N VAL A 113 -6.25 4.26 -48.02
CA VAL A 113 -6.05 3.70 -46.67
C VAL A 113 -4.90 4.40 -45.95
N VAL A 114 -3.77 4.63 -46.62
CA VAL A 114 -2.62 5.34 -46.04
C VAL A 114 -2.98 6.78 -45.68
N SER A 115 -3.71 7.49 -46.55
CA SER A 115 -4.19 8.85 -46.29
C SER A 115 -5.11 8.88 -45.07
N LYS A 116 -6.10 7.99 -45.01
CA LYS A 116 -7.05 7.91 -43.89
C LYS A 116 -6.37 7.53 -42.58
N LEU A 117 -5.37 6.65 -42.63
CA LEU A 117 -4.58 6.30 -41.45
C LEU A 117 -3.73 7.49 -40.96
N ALA A 118 -3.17 8.29 -41.88
CA ALA A 118 -2.43 9.49 -41.52
C ALA A 118 -3.35 10.55 -40.88
N GLU A 119 -4.54 10.79 -41.46
CA GLU A 119 -5.56 11.68 -40.89
C GLU A 119 -5.97 11.22 -39.49
N ALA A 120 -6.29 9.93 -39.31
CA ALA A 120 -6.67 9.38 -38.02
C ALA A 120 -5.56 9.51 -36.96
N ARG A 121 -4.29 9.32 -37.36
CA ARG A 121 -3.15 9.53 -36.46
C ARG A 121 -3.01 10.99 -36.04
N GLN A 122 -3.19 11.92 -36.97
CA GLN A 122 -3.11 13.35 -36.67
C GLN A 122 -4.24 13.78 -35.73
N GLU A 123 -5.46 13.31 -35.96
CA GLU A 123 -6.61 13.56 -35.08
C GLU A 123 -6.37 13.01 -33.67
N MET A 124 -5.92 11.76 -33.54
CA MET A 124 -5.57 11.17 -32.24
C MET A 124 -4.47 11.96 -31.54
N ALA A 125 -3.43 12.38 -32.25
CA ALA A 125 -2.36 13.19 -31.67
C ALA A 125 -2.88 14.55 -31.17
N SER A 126 -3.80 15.18 -31.91
CA SER A 126 -4.47 16.42 -31.47
C SER A 126 -5.26 16.19 -30.19
N GLN A 127 -6.10 15.15 -30.13
CA GLN A 127 -6.91 14.84 -28.96
C GLN A 127 -6.04 14.53 -27.72
N ILE A 128 -4.92 13.81 -27.90
CA ILE A 128 -3.96 13.57 -26.82
C ILE A 128 -3.36 14.88 -26.31
N SER A 129 -2.98 15.78 -27.21
CA SER A 129 -2.44 17.10 -26.85
C SER A 129 -3.46 17.96 -26.11
N ASP A 130 -4.71 17.99 -26.58
CA ASP A 130 -5.80 18.73 -25.95
C ASP A 130 -6.10 18.18 -24.55
N PHE A 131 -6.15 16.85 -24.42
CA PHE A 131 -6.34 16.19 -23.13
C PHE A 131 -5.18 16.47 -22.16
N ALA A 132 -3.93 16.43 -22.63
CA ALA A 132 -2.77 16.74 -21.82
C ALA A 132 -2.80 18.19 -21.32
N THR A 133 -3.16 19.12 -22.22
CA THR A 133 -3.30 20.54 -21.89
C THR A 133 -4.41 20.75 -20.86
N MET A 134 -5.59 20.17 -21.09
CA MET A 134 -6.72 20.26 -20.17
C MET A 134 -6.37 19.68 -18.80
N SER A 135 -5.71 18.52 -18.75
CA SER A 135 -5.30 17.87 -17.51
C SER A 135 -4.28 18.71 -16.76
N SER A 136 -3.32 19.32 -17.46
CA SER A 136 -2.32 20.20 -16.87
C SER A 136 -2.95 21.47 -16.30
N THR A 137 -3.88 22.10 -17.02
CA THR A 137 -4.60 23.28 -16.53
C THR A 137 -5.44 22.92 -15.30
N MET A 138 -6.18 21.81 -15.34
CA MET A 138 -6.99 21.36 -14.21
C MET A 138 -6.13 21.07 -12.97
N ALA A 139 -4.94 20.47 -13.14
CA ALA A 139 -4.02 20.25 -12.03
C ALA A 139 -3.53 21.58 -11.42
N ALA A 140 -3.18 22.55 -12.27
CA ALA A 140 -2.78 23.89 -11.81
C ALA A 140 -3.92 24.61 -11.07
N ASP A 141 -5.15 24.54 -11.57
CA ASP A 141 -6.33 25.12 -10.92
C ASP A 141 -6.59 24.48 -9.54
N MET A 142 -6.39 23.17 -9.43
CA MET A 142 -6.53 22.44 -8.16
C MET A 142 -5.43 22.81 -7.16
N ASP A 143 -4.19 22.96 -7.62
CA ASP A 143 -3.08 23.42 -6.77
C ASP A 143 -3.31 24.85 -6.27
N GLU A 144 -3.81 25.74 -7.14
CA GLU A 144 -4.17 27.10 -6.76
C GLU A 144 -5.32 27.10 -5.74
N LEU A 145 -6.37 26.31 -5.98
CA LEU A 145 -7.49 26.18 -5.05
C LEU A 145 -7.01 25.66 -3.69
N TYR A 146 -6.16 24.64 -3.68
CA TYR A 146 -5.59 24.11 -2.45
C TYR A 146 -4.75 25.16 -1.72
N ALA A 147 -3.92 25.93 -2.41
CA ALA A 147 -3.16 27.02 -1.81
C ALA A 147 -4.06 28.11 -1.22
N ASN A 148 -5.12 28.48 -1.94
CA ASN A 148 -6.10 29.49 -1.52
C ASN A 148 -6.94 29.06 -0.33
N LEU A 149 -7.18 27.75 -0.15
CA LEU A 149 -7.92 27.21 1.00
C LEU A 149 -6.99 26.90 2.18
N SER A 150 -5.86 26.25 1.92
CA SER A 150 -4.98 25.74 2.96
C SER A 150 -4.38 26.85 3.81
N TYR A 151 -3.89 27.95 3.21
CA TYR A 151 -3.23 29.01 3.98
C TYR A 151 -4.17 29.77 4.93
N PRO A 152 -5.37 30.25 4.52
CA PRO A 152 -6.30 30.88 5.46
C PRO A 152 -6.74 29.93 6.58
N LEU A 153 -6.95 28.65 6.26
CA LEU A 153 -7.32 27.65 7.28
C LEU A 153 -6.16 27.35 8.22
N SER A 154 -4.93 27.17 7.72
CA SER A 154 -3.76 26.86 8.54
C SER A 154 -3.43 28.00 9.51
N THR A 155 -3.65 29.24 9.07
CA THR A 155 -3.46 30.47 9.86
C THR A 155 -4.67 30.83 10.73
N THR A 156 -5.78 30.12 10.60
CA THR A 156 -6.96 30.32 11.46
C THR A 156 -6.58 30.04 12.90
N LEU A 157 -6.82 31.03 13.74
CA LEU A 157 -6.50 31.00 15.16
C LEU A 157 -7.60 30.26 15.92
N CYS A 158 -7.23 29.17 16.58
CA CYS A 158 -8.14 28.38 17.40
C CYS A 158 -8.28 28.99 18.79
N HIS A 159 -9.52 29.08 19.27
CA HIS A 159 -9.84 29.45 20.65
C HIS A 159 -10.56 28.29 21.31
N SER A 160 -9.91 27.68 22.29
CA SER A 160 -10.54 26.72 23.20
C SER A 160 -10.29 27.17 24.63
N LYS A 161 -11.22 26.86 25.53
CA LYS A 161 -11.04 27.12 26.97
C LYS A 161 -9.98 26.21 27.60
N ASN A 162 -9.70 25.07 26.97
CA ASN A 162 -8.85 24.02 27.53
C ASN A 162 -7.48 23.91 26.84
N PHE A 163 -7.24 24.66 25.76
CA PHE A 163 -6.00 24.57 24.99
C PHE A 163 -5.39 25.94 24.72
N PRO A 164 -4.05 26.04 24.62
CA PRO A 164 -3.37 27.26 24.24
C PRO A 164 -3.90 27.79 22.90
N ARG A 165 -4.06 29.11 22.83
CA ARG A 165 -4.47 29.79 21.60
C ARG A 165 -3.33 29.69 20.58
N ALA A 166 -3.52 28.86 19.57
CA ALA A 166 -2.56 28.68 18.48
C ALA A 166 -3.31 28.54 17.15
N THR A 167 -2.58 28.58 16.03
CA THR A 167 -3.17 28.33 14.72
C THR A 167 -3.39 26.84 14.51
N ILE A 168 -4.29 26.47 13.58
CA ILE A 168 -4.51 25.06 13.20
C ILE A 168 -3.20 24.40 12.79
N GLU A 169 -2.34 25.11 12.05
CA GLU A 169 -1.02 24.63 11.64
C GLU A 169 -0.15 24.22 12.83
N VAL A 170 -0.09 25.05 13.86
CA VAL A 170 0.71 24.79 15.07
C VAL A 170 0.14 23.60 15.84
N HIS A 171 -1.19 23.52 15.99
CA HIS A 171 -1.80 22.36 16.65
C HIS A 171 -1.50 21.05 15.93
N LEU A 172 -1.60 21.03 14.59
CA LEU A 172 -1.28 19.85 13.79
C LEU A 172 0.22 19.50 13.84
N ALA A 173 1.10 20.51 13.82
CA ALA A 173 2.54 20.29 13.95
C ALA A 173 2.90 19.65 15.30
N ASN A 174 2.32 20.14 16.40
CA ASN A 174 2.54 19.58 17.73
C ASN A 174 2.03 18.13 17.82
N VAL A 175 0.82 17.85 17.33
CA VAL A 175 0.28 16.48 17.32
C VAL A 175 1.16 15.53 16.48
N LYS A 176 1.70 16.01 15.36
CA LYS A 176 2.63 15.24 14.53
C LYS A 176 3.92 14.93 15.30
N GLU A 177 4.47 15.90 16.02
CA GLU A 177 5.66 15.70 16.85
C GLU A 177 5.39 14.72 18.00
N ASP A 178 4.24 14.85 18.67
CA ASP A 178 3.80 13.93 19.73
C ASP A 178 3.66 12.49 19.19
N LEU A 179 3.11 12.33 17.98
CA LEU A 179 2.98 11.03 17.33
C LEU A 179 4.34 10.41 17.00
N ILE A 180 5.26 11.19 16.44
CA ILE A 180 6.63 10.74 16.17
C ILE A 180 7.33 10.32 17.46
N LYS A 181 7.14 11.09 18.55
CA LYS A 181 7.71 10.76 19.85
C LYS A 181 7.14 9.44 20.40
N ALA A 182 5.82 9.28 20.38
CA ALA A 182 5.15 8.05 20.82
C ALA A 182 5.58 6.83 20.00
N GLU A 183 5.77 6.98 18.69
CA GLU A 183 6.28 5.92 17.82
C GLU A 183 7.69 5.50 18.21
N ARG A 184 8.58 6.45 18.50
CA ARG A 184 9.94 6.15 18.99
C ARG A 184 9.93 5.45 20.35
N GLU A 185 9.07 5.88 21.26
CA GLU A 185 8.91 5.23 22.57
C GLU A 185 8.43 3.79 22.41
N LEU A 186 7.46 3.54 21.52
CA LEU A 186 6.96 2.20 21.23
C LEU A 186 8.05 1.30 20.66
N GLN A 187 8.86 1.78 19.72
CA GLN A 187 10.01 1.05 19.19
C GLN A 187 11.06 0.74 20.27
N GLY A 188 11.26 1.65 21.23
CA GLY A 188 12.11 1.42 22.39
C GLY A 188 11.60 0.29 23.27
N LEU A 189 10.31 0.32 23.63
CA LEU A 189 9.65 -0.71 24.43
C LEU A 189 9.64 -2.07 23.72
N GLU A 190 9.45 -2.10 22.41
CA GLU A 190 9.51 -3.33 21.62
C GLU A 190 10.90 -3.97 21.73
N ARG A 191 11.98 -3.17 21.65
CA ARG A 191 13.36 -3.66 21.80
C ARG A 191 13.61 -4.21 23.20
N GLU A 192 13.24 -3.47 24.24
CA GLU A 192 13.37 -3.92 25.63
C GLU A 192 12.60 -5.22 25.88
N TRP A 193 11.39 -5.33 25.32
CA TRP A 193 10.61 -6.56 25.40
C TRP A 193 11.31 -7.73 24.71
N GLN A 194 11.88 -7.53 23.51
CA GLN A 194 12.64 -8.58 22.81
C GLN A 194 13.88 -9.02 23.60
N GLU A 195 14.62 -8.08 24.20
CA GLU A 195 15.78 -8.37 25.05
C GLU A 195 15.40 -9.17 26.31
N ASN A 196 14.28 -8.81 26.95
CA ASN A 196 13.74 -9.53 28.09
C ASN A 196 13.33 -10.96 27.73
N VAL A 197 12.63 -11.14 26.60
CA VAL A 197 12.25 -12.48 26.11
C VAL A 197 13.49 -13.33 25.80
N GLN A 198 14.54 -12.75 25.23
CA GLN A 198 15.79 -13.47 24.99
C GLN A 198 16.47 -13.87 26.31
N SER A 199 16.53 -12.95 27.27
CA SER A 199 17.11 -13.18 28.59
C SER A 199 16.36 -14.27 29.36
N GLU A 200 15.02 -14.25 29.33
CA GLU A 200 14.17 -15.28 29.91
C GLU A 200 14.42 -16.65 29.29
N ARG A 201 14.51 -16.74 27.95
CA ARG A 201 14.84 -18.01 27.27
C ARG A 201 16.20 -18.54 27.70
N LYS A 202 17.21 -17.66 27.81
CA LYS A 202 18.55 -18.03 28.26
C LYS A 202 18.54 -18.56 29.69
N LEU A 203 17.86 -17.87 30.61
CA LEU A 203 17.70 -18.30 32.01
C LEU A 203 16.99 -19.65 32.10
N ARG A 204 15.92 -19.86 31.32
CA ARG A 204 15.23 -21.16 31.26
C ARG A 204 16.15 -22.27 30.77
N GLN A 205 16.97 -22.00 29.76
CA GLN A 205 17.93 -22.97 29.25
C GLN A 205 19.03 -23.29 30.28
N GLU A 206 19.54 -22.28 31.00
CA GLU A 206 20.50 -22.47 32.09
C GLU A 206 19.91 -23.32 33.22
N LEU A 207 18.65 -23.07 33.60
CA LEU A 207 17.95 -23.86 34.61
C LEU A 207 17.77 -25.31 34.18
N LEU A 208 17.36 -25.56 32.92
CA LEU A 208 17.28 -26.90 32.36
C LEU A 208 18.64 -27.60 32.31
N ASN A 209 19.72 -26.89 32.02
CA ASN A 209 21.08 -27.44 32.02
C ASN A 209 21.55 -27.83 33.44
N LEU A 210 21.15 -27.06 34.47
CA LEU A 210 21.42 -27.39 35.87
C LEU A 210 20.60 -28.60 36.34
N GLU A 211 19.34 -28.69 35.93
CA GLU A 211 18.46 -29.82 36.26
C GLU A 211 18.81 -31.09 35.48
N GLY A 212 19.36 -30.93 34.27
CA GLY A 212 19.61 -31.99 33.28
C GLY A 212 20.81 -32.91 33.54
N ASN A 213 21.47 -32.86 34.71
CA ASN A 213 22.58 -33.76 35.01
C ASN A 213 22.46 -34.54 36.35
N PRO A 214 21.35 -35.26 36.59
CA PRO A 214 21.24 -36.15 37.76
C PRO A 214 22.12 -37.40 37.65
N ALA A 215 22.81 -37.60 36.52
CA ALA A 215 23.66 -38.77 36.27
C ALA A 215 25.13 -38.58 36.71
N GLN A 216 25.62 -37.33 36.87
CA GLN A 216 26.99 -37.07 37.36
C GLN A 216 27.08 -36.78 38.87
N SER A 217 25.97 -36.44 39.54
CA SER A 217 25.89 -36.31 41.00
C SER A 217 25.37 -37.56 41.71
N ARG A 218 25.36 -38.72 41.05
CA ARG A 218 24.91 -39.99 41.65
C ARG A 218 26.01 -40.77 42.38
N GLU A 219 27.21 -40.21 42.53
CA GLU A 219 28.34 -40.89 43.17
C GLU A 219 28.92 -40.18 44.41
N HIS A 220 28.24 -39.17 44.96
CA HIS A 220 28.55 -38.66 46.29
C HIS A 220 27.32 -38.73 47.18
N GLY A 221 27.50 -39.40 48.32
CA GLY A 221 26.45 -39.81 49.23
C GLY A 221 25.53 -38.66 49.62
N TYR A 222 24.27 -39.02 49.88
CA TYR A 222 23.27 -38.21 50.58
C TYR A 222 23.93 -37.29 51.63
N ASN A 223 24.17 -36.03 51.23
CA ASN A 223 24.61 -34.98 52.15
C ASN A 223 23.36 -34.39 52.77
N ASP A 224 22.98 -34.94 53.92
CA ASP A 224 21.96 -34.43 54.85
C ASP A 224 22.07 -32.90 55.07
N GLU A 225 23.26 -32.35 54.91
CA GLU A 225 23.57 -30.92 54.99
C GLU A 225 22.93 -30.06 53.88
N ASP A 226 22.74 -30.61 52.67
CA ASP A 226 22.17 -29.88 51.53
C ASP A 226 20.63 -29.84 51.61
N ASP A 227 20.02 -30.92 52.11
CA ASP A 227 18.59 -30.97 52.44
C ASP A 227 18.25 -30.04 53.61
N LEU A 228 19.13 -29.93 54.62
CA LEU A 228 18.98 -28.95 55.71
C LEU A 228 19.07 -27.50 55.20
N LYS A 229 20.00 -27.19 54.29
CA LYS A 229 20.10 -25.85 53.68
C LYS A 229 18.88 -25.52 52.83
N LYS A 230 18.37 -26.49 52.07
CA LYS A 230 17.15 -26.33 51.27
C LYS A 230 15.91 -26.14 52.14
N ALA A 231 15.81 -26.86 53.25
CA ALA A 231 14.74 -26.68 54.23
C ALA A 231 14.80 -25.30 54.89
N GLY A 232 16.00 -24.83 55.28
CA GLY A 232 16.21 -23.50 55.83
C GLY A 232 15.86 -22.38 54.84
N PHE A 233 16.24 -22.54 53.57
CA PHE A 233 15.89 -21.57 52.52
C PHE A 233 14.39 -21.54 52.25
N LYS A 234 13.72 -22.71 52.24
CA LYS A 234 12.26 -22.79 52.10
C LYS A 234 11.55 -22.09 53.26
N GLN A 235 12.03 -22.30 54.47
CA GLN A 235 11.50 -21.64 55.66
C GLN A 235 11.69 -20.12 55.60
N GLU A 236 12.82 -19.65 55.07
CA GLU A 236 13.09 -18.22 54.88
C GLU A 236 12.17 -17.59 53.82
N ILE A 237 11.90 -18.30 52.72
CA ILE A 237 10.91 -17.86 51.72
C ILE A 237 9.52 -17.78 52.34
N GLU A 238 9.11 -18.82 53.08
CA GLU A 238 7.80 -18.82 53.75
C GLU A 238 7.69 -17.68 54.77
N ARG A 239 8.77 -17.39 55.51
CA ARG A 239 8.85 -16.24 56.42
C ARG A 239 8.67 -14.92 55.67
N LEU A 240 9.42 -14.70 54.59
CA LEU A 240 9.34 -13.47 53.81
C LEU A 240 7.98 -13.28 53.14
N LEU A 241 7.35 -14.36 52.66
CA LEU A 241 5.98 -14.34 52.15
C LEU A 241 4.97 -13.99 53.25
N SER A 242 5.15 -14.51 54.46
CA SER A 242 4.27 -14.16 55.58
C SER A 242 4.43 -12.71 56.03
N GLU A 243 5.66 -12.20 56.08
CA GLU A 243 5.96 -10.80 56.44
C GLU A 243 5.37 -9.85 55.40
N THR A 244 5.59 -10.10 54.11
CA THR A 244 5.02 -9.26 53.04
C THR A 244 3.49 -9.32 52.99
N ALA A 245 2.88 -10.48 53.28
CA ALA A 245 1.42 -10.59 53.38
C ALA A 245 0.87 -9.77 54.57
N GLN A 246 1.56 -9.79 55.71
CA GLN A 246 1.19 -9.00 56.88
C GLN A 246 1.34 -7.49 56.62
N GLU A 247 2.43 -7.06 55.99
CA GLU A 247 2.63 -5.64 55.62
C GLU A 247 1.51 -5.14 54.69
N LEU A 248 1.06 -5.98 53.74
CA LEU A 248 -0.07 -5.65 52.87
C LEU A 248 -1.39 -5.52 53.64
N GLU A 249 -1.63 -6.40 54.63
CA GLU A 249 -2.81 -6.33 55.48
C GLU A 249 -2.81 -5.06 56.36
N GLU A 250 -1.66 -4.67 56.92
CA GLU A 250 -1.50 -3.43 57.68
C GLU A 250 -1.75 -2.18 56.80
N ILE A 251 -1.28 -2.17 55.56
CA ILE A 251 -1.55 -1.10 54.59
C ILE A 251 -3.05 -1.03 54.26
N GLU A 252 -3.70 -2.18 54.04
CA GLU A 252 -5.13 -2.23 53.74
C GLU A 252 -5.98 -1.71 54.91
N GLU A 253 -5.66 -2.10 56.14
CA GLU A 253 -6.36 -1.63 57.34
C GLU A 253 -6.18 -0.12 57.53
N GLY A 254 -4.94 0.38 57.38
CA GLY A 254 -4.67 1.83 57.43
C GLY A 254 -5.45 2.62 56.36
N TYR A 255 -5.64 2.05 55.18
CA TYR A 255 -6.46 2.67 54.13
C TYR A 255 -7.96 2.68 54.48
N LYS A 256 -8.48 1.59 55.05
CA LYS A 256 -9.88 1.51 55.53
C LYS A 256 -10.14 2.52 56.64
N GLU A 257 -9.28 2.60 57.64
CA GLU A 257 -9.37 3.59 58.72
C GLU A 257 -9.31 5.02 58.18
N GLY A 258 -8.40 5.29 57.24
CA GLY A 258 -8.27 6.58 56.58
C GLY A 258 -9.54 7.02 55.85
N ILE A 259 -10.17 6.10 55.10
CA ILE A 259 -11.46 6.36 54.43
C ILE A 259 -12.56 6.63 55.46
N GLN A 260 -12.65 5.84 56.52
CA GLN A 260 -13.68 6.03 57.55
C GLN A 260 -13.54 7.38 58.25
N ALA A 261 -12.31 7.76 58.63
CA ALA A 261 -12.01 9.04 59.24
C ALA A 261 -12.35 10.22 58.31
N LEU A 262 -11.99 10.12 57.03
CA LEU A 262 -12.33 11.14 56.03
C LEU A 262 -13.85 11.28 55.86
N THR A 263 -14.55 10.15 55.77
CA THR A 263 -16.01 10.10 55.64
C THR A 263 -16.70 10.74 56.85
N MET A 264 -16.23 10.45 58.08
CA MET A 264 -16.73 11.11 59.28
C MET A 264 -16.48 12.62 59.27
N ARG A 265 -15.29 13.08 58.86
CA ARG A 265 -15.01 14.52 58.73
C ARG A 265 -15.95 15.19 57.73
N MET A 266 -16.19 14.57 56.58
CA MET A 266 -17.15 15.10 55.59
C MET A 266 -18.56 15.18 56.17
N MET A 267 -19.02 14.14 56.87
CA MET A 267 -20.33 14.16 57.53
C MET A 267 -20.44 15.23 58.63
N GLN A 268 -19.36 15.48 59.38
CA GLN A 268 -19.30 16.55 60.39
C GLN A 268 -19.33 17.93 59.75
N ALA A 269 -18.57 18.15 58.67
CA ALA A 269 -18.58 19.40 57.92
C ALA A 269 -19.98 19.72 57.34
N MET A 270 -20.66 18.71 56.78
CA MET A 270 -22.02 18.87 56.25
C MET A 270 -23.10 19.12 57.32
N ARG A 271 -22.84 18.86 58.61
CA ARG A 271 -23.77 19.17 59.72
C ARG A 271 -23.49 20.52 60.38
N ALA A 272 -22.36 21.15 60.05
CA ALA A 272 -21.95 22.44 60.60
C ALA A 272 -22.37 23.63 59.72
N ASP A 273 -22.85 23.37 58.50
CA ASP A 273 -23.60 24.29 57.63
C ASP A 273 -25.12 24.14 57.84
#